data_AF-A0A0C9V189-F1
#
_entry.id   AF-A0A0C9V189-F1
#
_cell.length_a   1.000
_cell.length_b   1.000
_cell.length_c   1.000
_cell.angle_alpha   90.00
_cell.angle_beta   90.00
_cell.angle_gamma   90.00
#
_symmetry.space_group_name_H-M   'P 1'
#
loop_
_entity.id
_entity.type
_entity.pdbx_description
1 polymer ?
#
loop_
_entity_poly.entity_id
_entity_poly.type
_entity_poly.pdbx_seq_one_letter_code
_entity_poly.pdbx_strand_id
1 'polypeptide(L)'
;CGSPGAYECLDCDGIGYYCQGCMVAAHKHLPFHGIQEWDGNCMRRITLRNLGHIVYFAEQLLSCKWFPATVLRPQTAVTFRVLKLFHMLTM
;
A
#
# COMPACT_ATOMS: atom_id res chain seq x y z
N CYS A 1 21.03 6.52 2.91
CA CYS A 1 21.67 5.45 2.13
C CYS A 1 22.59 6.13 1.12
N GLY A 2 23.83 5.69 0.90
CA GLY A 2 24.68 6.25 -0.18
C GLY A 2 24.26 5.83 -1.60
N SER A 3 23.04 5.29 -1.75
CA SER A 3 22.48 4.80 -3.00
C SER A 3 21.74 5.92 -3.70
N PRO A 4 21.71 5.95 -5.05
CA PRO A 4 20.97 6.94 -5.80
C PRO A 4 19.48 6.89 -5.42
N GLY A 5 18.90 8.06 -5.15
CA GLY A 5 17.48 8.21 -4.92
C GLY A 5 16.75 8.32 -6.26
N ALA A 6 15.84 7.40 -6.52
CA ALA A 6 15.00 7.41 -7.73
C ALA A 6 13.50 7.46 -7.40
N TYR A 7 13.14 7.38 -6.11
CA TYR A 7 11.76 7.25 -5.65
C TYR A 7 11.32 8.46 -4.85
N GLU A 8 10.15 9.00 -5.16
CA GLU A 8 9.52 10.11 -4.45
C GLU A 8 8.16 9.66 -3.90
N CYS A 9 7.81 10.11 -2.70
CA CYS A 9 6.47 9.92 -2.15
C CYS A 9 5.65 11.19 -2.36
N LEU A 10 4.41 11.04 -2.82
CA LEU A 10 3.52 12.17 -3.11
C LEU A 10 2.74 12.66 -1.89
N ASP A 11 2.56 11.78 -0.90
CA ASP A 11 1.73 12.04 0.29
C ASP A 11 2.54 12.44 1.53
N CYS A 12 3.87 12.25 1.51
CA CYS A 12 4.72 12.62 2.62
C CYS A 12 5.18 14.07 2.45
N ASP A 13 5.17 14.86 3.53
CA ASP A 13 5.79 16.20 3.57
C ASP A 13 7.33 16.17 3.45
N GLY A 14 7.91 14.98 3.27
CA GLY A 14 9.36 14.78 3.15
C GLY A 14 9.86 15.14 1.76
N ILE A 15 10.58 16.25 1.66
CA ILE A 15 11.20 16.73 0.43
C ILE A 15 12.39 15.82 0.06
N GLY A 16 12.32 15.13 -1.08
CA GLY A 16 13.49 14.50 -1.71
C GLY A 16 13.25 13.13 -2.33
N TYR A 17 14.29 12.64 -3.00
CA TYR A 17 14.33 11.31 -3.61
C TYR A 17 14.97 10.30 -2.65
N TYR A 18 14.32 9.16 -2.47
CA TYR A 18 14.78 8.06 -1.64
C TYR A 18 15.25 6.90 -2.52
N CYS A 19 16.22 6.13 -2.03
CA CYS A 19 16.54 4.83 -2.60
C CYS A 19 15.41 3.82 -2.28
N GLN A 20 15.31 2.73 -3.05
CA GLN A 20 14.26 1.71 -2.90
C GLN A 20 14.11 1.24 -1.44
N GLY A 21 15.23 0.90 -0.78
CA GLY A 21 15.24 0.42 0.60
C GLY A 21 14.81 1.47 1.62
N CYS A 22 15.19 2.74 1.43
CA CYS A 22 14.75 3.81 2.32
C CYS A 22 13.27 4.16 2.13
N MET A 23 12.79 4.16 0.88
CA MET A 23 11.37 4.35 0.56
C MET A 23 10.53 3.27 1.25
N VAL A 24 10.94 2.02 1.10
CA VAL A 24 10.36 0.85 1.76
C VAL A 24 10.34 0.97 3.29
N ALA A 25 11.49 1.28 3.90
CA ALA A 25 11.62 1.32 5.36
C ALA A 25 10.77 2.43 5.98
N ALA A 26 10.73 3.60 5.33
CA ALA A 26 9.92 4.73 5.77
C ALA A 26 8.40 4.46 5.65
N HIS A 27 7.97 3.71 4.63
CA HIS A 27 6.55 3.50 4.35
C HIS A 27 6.02 2.14 4.84
N LYS A 28 6.76 1.44 5.72
CA LYS A 28 6.34 0.14 6.29
C LYS A 28 4.97 0.20 6.98
N HIS A 29 4.65 1.31 7.63
CA HIS A 29 3.39 1.52 8.35
C HIS A 29 2.36 2.34 7.57
N LEU A 30 2.69 2.77 6.35
CA LEU A 30 1.89 3.67 5.52
C LEU A 30 1.81 3.12 4.07
N PRO A 31 1.23 1.92 3.88
CA PRO A 31 1.29 1.19 2.62
C PRO A 31 0.44 1.80 1.48
N PHE A 32 -0.45 2.74 1.82
CA PHE A 32 -1.40 3.34 0.88
C PHE A 32 -0.91 4.63 0.24
N HIS A 33 0.27 5.13 0.63
CA HIS A 33 0.85 6.32 0.03
C HIS A 33 1.25 6.05 -1.43
N GLY A 34 1.01 7.03 -2.29
CA GLY A 34 1.39 7.06 -3.69
C GLY A 34 2.87 7.38 -3.85
N ILE A 35 3.56 6.55 -4.63
CA ILE A 35 4.99 6.69 -4.90
C ILE A 35 5.19 6.91 -6.39
N GLN A 36 6.21 7.68 -6.75
CA GLN A 36 6.68 7.83 -8.11
C GLN A 36 8.14 7.40 -8.23
N GLU A 37 8.48 6.82 -9.36
CA GLU A 37 9.85 6.47 -9.75
C GLU A 37 10.27 7.33 -10.95
N TRP A 38 11.53 7.77 -10.93
CA TRP A 38 12.16 8.41 -12.06
C TRP A 38 12.80 7.37 -13.00
N ASP A 39 12.23 7.20 -14.19
CA ASP A 39 12.69 6.24 -15.23
C ASP A 39 13.73 6.87 -16.20
N GLY A 40 14.36 7.99 -15.82
CA GLY A 40 15.31 8.71 -16.67
C GLY A 40 14.68 9.70 -17.65
N ASN A 41 13.40 9.54 -18.00
CA ASN A 41 12.69 10.45 -18.92
C ASN A 41 11.42 11.07 -18.33
N CYS A 42 10.69 10.35 -17.47
CA CYS A 42 9.48 10.84 -16.83
C CYS A 42 9.25 10.18 -15.47
N MET A 43 8.46 10.85 -14.62
CA MET A 43 7.98 10.29 -13.37
C MET A 43 6.83 9.32 -13.63
N ARG A 44 6.99 8.07 -13.21
CA ARG A 44 5.95 7.04 -13.31
C ARG A 44 5.41 6.72 -11.93
N ARG A 45 4.09 6.69 -11.79
CA ARG A 45 3.44 6.21 -10.56
C ARG A 45 3.71 4.72 -10.40
N ILE A 46 4.22 4.37 -9.23
CA ILE A 46 4.47 3.00 -8.80
C ILE A 46 3.84 2.78 -7.42
N THR A 47 3.77 1.53 -6.99
CA THR A 47 3.35 1.19 -5.63
C THR A 47 4.49 0.49 -4.89
N LEU A 48 4.44 0.46 -3.55
CA LEU A 48 5.38 -0.35 -2.74
C LEU A 48 5.48 -1.80 -3.23
N ARG A 49 4.37 -2.37 -3.73
CA ARG A 49 4.37 -3.71 -4.32
C ARG A 49 5.33 -3.84 -5.51
N ASN A 50 5.46 -2.80 -6.35
CA ASN A 50 6.38 -2.81 -7.50
C ASN A 50 7.85 -2.83 -7.05
N LEU A 51 8.15 -2.34 -5.85
CA LEU A 51 9.49 -2.31 -5.25
C LEU A 51 9.88 -3.61 -4.56
N GLY A 52 9.20 -4.72 -4.88
CA GLY A 52 9.46 -6.03 -4.25
C GLY A 52 8.94 -6.15 -2.83
N HIS A 53 8.15 -5.18 -2.34
CA HIS A 53 7.51 -5.28 -1.04
C HIS A 53 6.36 -6.28 -1.09
N ILE A 54 6.58 -7.46 -0.51
CA ILE A 54 5.53 -8.46 -0.33
C ILE A 54 4.67 -7.97 0.83
N VAL A 55 3.58 -7.31 0.48
CA VAL A 55 2.53 -6.95 1.42
C VAL A 55 1.52 -8.09 1.41
N TYR A 56 1.42 -8.82 2.53
CA TYR A 56 0.33 -9.77 2.75
C TYR A 56 -0.97 -8.98 2.92
N PHE A 57 -1.69 -8.81 1.82
CA PHE A 57 -2.90 -7.98 1.74
C PHE A 57 -3.96 -8.38 2.77
N ALA A 58 -4.03 -9.67 3.13
CA ALA A 58 -4.92 -10.16 4.18
C ALA A 58 -4.58 -9.59 5.57
N GLU A 59 -3.30 -9.56 5.96
CA GLU A 59 -2.85 -9.04 7.26
C GLU A 59 -3.15 -7.54 7.41
N GLN A 60 -2.96 -6.75 6.34
CA GLN A 60 -3.26 -5.32 6.38
C GLN A 60 -4.76 -5.02 6.49
N LEU A 61 -5.60 -5.71 5.72
CA LEU A 61 -7.04 -5.54 5.82
C LEU A 61 -7.53 -5.87 7.23
N LEU A 62 -7.09 -7.00 7.80
CA LEU A 62 -7.43 -7.40 9.17
C LEU A 62 -6.95 -6.38 10.21
N SER A 63 -5.72 -5.86 10.08
CA SER A 63 -5.20 -4.80 10.96
C SER A 63 -6.03 -3.52 10.88
N CYS A 64 -6.59 -3.19 9.72
CA CYS A 64 -7.49 -2.05 9.53
C CYS A 64 -8.96 -2.35 9.88
N LYS A 65 -9.30 -3.60 10.29
CA LYS A 65 -10.68 -4.10 10.50
C LYS A 65 -11.54 -4.19 9.24
N TRP A 66 -10.89 -4.47 8.11
CA TRP A 66 -11.52 -4.76 6.84
C TRP A 66 -11.38 -6.25 6.56
N PHE A 67 -12.45 -6.87 6.09
CA PHE A 67 -12.46 -8.26 5.71
C PHE A 67 -12.32 -8.35 4.18
N PRO A 68 -11.32 -9.07 3.65
CA PRO A 68 -11.20 -9.29 2.22
C PRO A 68 -12.41 -10.07 1.70
N ALA A 69 -13.00 -9.64 0.58
CA ALA A 69 -14.10 -10.37 -0.05
C ALA A 69 -13.65 -11.73 -0.63
N THR A 70 -12.36 -11.88 -0.96
CA THR A 70 -11.77 -13.13 -1.44
C THR A 70 -10.39 -13.37 -0.78
N VAL A 71 -10.12 -14.60 -0.37
CA VAL A 71 -8.87 -14.97 0.33
C VAL A 71 -7.70 -15.13 -0.65
N LEU A 72 -7.97 -15.55 -1.89
CA LEU A 72 -6.94 -15.87 -2.89
C LEU A 72 -6.39 -14.65 -3.64
N ARG A 73 -7.20 -13.61 -3.86
CA ARG A 73 -6.80 -12.35 -4.53
C ARG A 73 -7.81 -11.23 -4.24
N PRO A 74 -7.75 -10.62 -3.05
CA PRO A 74 -8.69 -9.57 -2.66
C PRO A 74 -8.54 -8.34 -3.57
N GLN A 75 -9.53 -8.12 -4.44
CA GLN A 75 -9.70 -6.87 -5.19
C GLN A 75 -10.66 -5.91 -4.47
N THR A 76 -11.42 -6.42 -3.50
CA THR A 76 -12.41 -5.68 -2.72
C THR A 76 -12.37 -6.12 -1.27
N ALA A 77 -12.73 -5.23 -0.35
CA ALA A 77 -12.82 -5.49 1.07
C ALA A 77 -14.04 -4.78 1.66
N VAL A 78 -14.62 -5.37 2.71
CA VAL A 78 -15.79 -4.85 3.40
C VAL A 78 -15.49 -4.69 4.88
N THR A 79 -16.10 -3.72 5.55
CA THR A 79 -15.93 -3.59 7.00
C THR A 79 -16.75 -4.66 7.74
N PHE A 80 -16.36 -4.99 8.98
CA PHE A 80 -17.16 -5.87 9.84
C PHE A 80 -18.60 -5.37 10.06
N ARG A 81 -18.84 -4.06 9.96
CA ARG A 81 -20.18 -3.47 10.05
C ARG A 81 -21.08 -3.94 8.91
N VAL A 82 -20.55 -4.01 7.69
CA VAL A 82 -21.29 -4.48 6.52
C VAL A 82 -21.60 -5.98 6.64
N LEU A 83 -20.64 -6.78 7.12
CA LEU A 83 -20.86 -8.21 7.37
C LEU A 83 -21.96 -8.44 8.43
N LYS A 84 -21.95 -7.66 9.52
CA LYS A 84 -23.01 -7.72 10.54
C LYS A 84 -24.37 -7.30 9.99
N LEU A 85 -24.41 -6.24 9.18
CA LEU A 85 -25.65 -5.79 8.54
C LEU A 85 -26.21 -6.87 7.61
N PHE A 86 -25.37 -7.49 6.78
CA PHE A 86 -25.80 -8.59 5.92
C PHE A 86 -26.40 -9.73 6.73
N HIS A 87 -25.71 -10.18 7.80
CA HIS A 87 -26.22 -11.23 8.67
C HIS A 87 -27.57 -10.89 9.30
N MET A 88 -27.78 -9.64 9.72
CA MET A 88 -29.08 -9.19 10.25
C MET A 88 -30.19 -9.11 9.20
N LEU A 89 -29.87 -8.90 7.92
CA LEU A 89 -30.84 -8.80 6.82
C LEU A 89 -31.17 -10.14 6.18
N THR A 90 -30.31 -11.15 6.36
CA THR A 90 -30.48 -12.50 5.78
C THR A 90 -30.97 -13.53 6.80
N MET A 91 -31.33 -13.11 8.02
CA MET A 91 -31.97 -13.96 9.03
C MET A 91 -33.47 -13.65 9.15
#